data_AF-A0A7S1KZH6-F1
#
_entry.id   AF-A0A7S1KZH6-F1
#
_cell.length_a   1.000
_cell.length_b   1.000
_cell.length_c   1.000
_cell.angle_alpha   90.00
_cell.angle_beta   90.00
_cell.angle_gamma   90.00
#
_symmetry.space_group_name_H-M   'P 1'
#
loop_
_entity.id
_entity.type
_entity.pdbx_description
1 polymer ?
#
loop_
_entity_poly.entity_id
_entity_poly.type
_entity_poly.pdbx_seq_one_letter_code
_entity_poly.pdbx_strand_id
1 'polypeptide(L)'
;VRVLIVDDAARRHRIQRCKEAIAILSSAVRIQDTVREPALALLLKHCQRISQVPSKGRRLKKLVCACVLAVSCRQGLGLTIHEVAAQAELMVSEVQRSVWRVCKVNGVRLVRSQENLDALLHRVCDFLQLRDQRGAVCTAASRIMAIATEGWITTGRQ
;
A
#
# COMPACT_ATOMS: atom_id res chain seq x y z
N VAL A 1 -28.45 3.61 31.57
CA VAL A 1 -28.68 3.13 30.18
C VAL A 1 -27.70 2.01 29.90
N ARG A 2 -28.19 0.76 29.88
CA ARG A 2 -27.37 -0.45 29.66
C ARG A 2 -26.88 -0.47 28.21
N VAL A 3 -25.60 -0.18 27.99
CA VAL A 3 -24.96 -0.32 26.69
C VAL A 3 -24.80 -1.82 26.43
N LEU A 4 -25.61 -2.34 25.50
CA LEU A 4 -25.59 -3.72 25.06
C LEU A 4 -24.20 -4.07 24.50
N ILE A 5 -23.43 -4.83 25.29
CA ILE A 5 -22.23 -5.58 24.89
C ILE A 5 -22.71 -6.75 24.04
N VAL A 6 -23.21 -6.48 22.83
CA VAL A 6 -23.76 -7.49 21.91
C VAL A 6 -23.19 -7.25 20.52
N ASP A 7 -21.85 -7.23 20.39
CA ASP A 7 -21.16 -7.58 19.12
C ASP A 7 -19.63 -7.82 19.26
N ASP A 8 -19.13 -8.10 20.46
CA ASP A 8 -17.69 -7.93 20.73
C ASP A 8 -16.83 -9.09 20.19
N ALA A 9 -17.31 -10.33 20.24
CA ALA A 9 -16.59 -11.48 19.68
C ALA A 9 -16.55 -11.48 18.15
N ALA A 10 -17.67 -11.20 17.48
CA ALA A 10 -17.74 -11.18 16.01
C ALA A 10 -16.95 -10.00 15.42
N ARG A 11 -16.95 -8.85 16.11
CA ARG A 11 -16.09 -7.71 15.75
C ARG A 11 -14.61 -8.04 15.96
N ARG A 12 -14.21 -8.62 17.10
CA ARG A 12 -12.83 -9.06 17.35
C ARG A 12 -12.34 -10.04 16.29
N HIS A 13 -13.15 -11.03 15.92
CA HIS A 13 -12.83 -11.97 14.86
C HIS A 13 -12.64 -11.28 13.50
N ARG A 14 -13.51 -10.32 13.13
CA ARG A 14 -13.35 -9.53 11.90
C ARG A 14 -12.05 -8.71 11.89
N ILE A 15 -11.68 -8.10 13.02
CA ILE A 15 -10.43 -7.35 13.16
C ILE A 15 -9.23 -8.28 13.02
N GLN A 16 -9.26 -9.45 13.66
CA GLN A 16 -8.20 -10.46 13.58
C GLN A 16 -7.95 -10.90 12.14
N ARG A 17 -9.01 -11.12 11.35
CA ARG A 17 -8.89 -11.42 9.92
C ARG A 17 -8.28 -10.28 9.11
N CYS A 18 -8.54 -9.03 9.48
CA CYS A 18 -7.90 -7.88 8.83
C CYS A 18 -6.40 -7.86 9.13
N LYS A 19 -6.00 -8.17 10.37
CA LYS A 19 -4.59 -8.30 10.76
C LYS A 19 -3.88 -9.39 9.95
N GLU A 20 -4.47 -10.57 9.88
CA GLU A 20 -3.94 -11.70 9.12
C GLU A 20 -3.81 -11.38 7.63
N ALA A 21 -4.86 -10.79 7.04
CA ALA A 21 -4.82 -10.42 5.62
C ALA A 21 -3.72 -9.39 5.31
N ILE A 22 -3.50 -8.41 6.19
CA ILE A 22 -2.40 -7.45 6.05
C ILE A 22 -1.05 -8.15 6.18
N ALA A 23 -0.88 -9.05 7.15
CA ALA A 23 0.36 -9.78 7.35
C ALA A 23 0.70 -10.66 6.13
N ILE A 24 -0.29 -11.40 5.62
CA ILE A 24 -0.15 -12.24 4.43
C ILE A 24 0.28 -11.40 3.24
N LEU A 25 -0.41 -10.30 2.96
CA LEU A 25 -0.07 -9.44 1.82
C LEU A 25 1.31 -8.80 1.99
N SER A 26 1.62 -8.27 3.18
CA SER A 26 2.90 -7.60 3.45
C SER A 26 4.08 -8.56 3.28
N SER A 27 3.92 -9.81 3.72
CA SER A 27 4.90 -10.88 3.48
C SER A 27 5.03 -11.20 2.00
N ALA A 28 3.92 -11.30 1.25
CA ALA A 28 3.93 -11.61 -0.17
C ALA A 28 4.63 -10.53 -1.01
N VAL A 29 4.43 -9.24 -0.67
CA VAL A 29 5.10 -8.12 -1.36
C VAL A 29 6.49 -7.80 -0.79
N ARG A 30 6.98 -8.57 0.20
CA ARG A 30 8.29 -8.40 0.84
C ARG A 30 8.54 -6.96 1.31
N ILE A 31 7.60 -6.41 2.07
CA ILE A 31 7.75 -5.09 2.70
C ILE A 31 8.03 -5.24 4.19
N GLN A 32 8.59 -4.18 4.79
CA GLN A 32 8.92 -4.14 6.22
C GLN A 32 7.67 -4.28 7.10
N ASP A 33 7.84 -4.90 8.27
CA ASP A 33 6.75 -5.12 9.23
C ASP A 33 6.20 -3.84 9.85
N THR A 34 6.97 -2.74 9.76
CA THR A 34 6.58 -1.37 10.12
C THR A 34 5.33 -0.87 9.39
N VAL A 35 4.93 -1.51 8.29
CA VAL A 35 3.71 -1.19 7.53
C VAL A 35 2.45 -1.78 8.16
N ARG A 36 2.56 -2.91 8.87
CA ARG A 36 1.41 -3.74 9.26
C ARG A 36 0.45 -2.99 10.19
N GLU A 37 0.96 -2.45 11.29
CA GLU A 37 0.15 -1.72 12.28
C GLU A 37 -0.46 -0.43 11.72
N PRO A 38 0.29 0.45 11.03
CA PRO A 38 -0.30 1.64 10.41
C PRO A 38 -1.34 1.31 9.32
N ALA A 39 -1.13 0.23 8.54
CA ALA A 39 -2.10 -0.21 7.54
C ALA A 39 -3.39 -0.71 8.19
N LEU A 40 -3.28 -1.44 9.31
CA LEU A 40 -4.43 -1.89 10.09
C LEU A 40 -5.18 -0.69 10.67
N ALA A 41 -4.47 0.26 11.28
CA ALA A 41 -5.06 1.46 11.84
C ALA A 41 -5.83 2.26 10.77
N LEU A 42 -5.26 2.41 9.57
CA LEU A 42 -5.92 3.06 8.43
C LEU A 42 -7.17 2.30 7.98
N LEU A 43 -7.10 0.96 7.90
CA LEU A 43 -8.22 0.10 7.52
C LEU A 43 -9.36 0.22 8.52
N LEU A 44 -9.07 0.11 9.82
CA LEU A 44 -10.07 0.19 10.88
C LEU A 44 -10.71 1.58 10.93
N LYS A 45 -9.91 2.64 10.79
CA LYS A 45 -10.40 4.02 10.67
C LYS A 45 -11.33 4.20 9.47
N HIS A 46 -10.98 3.61 8.32
CA HIS A 46 -11.83 3.61 7.14
C HIS A 46 -13.17 2.88 7.41
N CYS A 47 -13.11 1.69 8.00
CA CYS A 47 -14.29 0.87 8.29
C CYS A 47 -15.24 1.55 9.30
N GLN A 48 -14.69 2.25 10.29
CA GLN A 48 -15.47 3.06 11.23
C GLN A 48 -16.23 4.19 10.52
N ARG A 49 -15.59 4.90 9.58
CA ARG A 49 -16.21 6.00 8.83
C ARG A 49 -17.34 5.55 7.89
N ILE A 50 -17.28 4.31 7.41
CA ILE A 50 -18.31 3.73 6.53
C ILE A 50 -19.26 2.78 7.29
N SER A 51 -19.16 2.71 8.62
CA SER A 51 -19.94 1.82 9.51
C SER A 51 -19.96 0.35 9.09
N GLN A 52 -18.91 -0.14 8.43
CA GLN A 52 -18.88 -1.50 7.90
C GLN A 52 -17.47 -2.08 7.90
N VAL A 53 -17.29 -3.19 8.62
CA VAL A 53 -16.07 -4.00 8.58
C VAL A 53 -16.31 -5.19 7.63
N PRO A 54 -15.53 -5.34 6.55
CA PRO A 54 -15.66 -6.47 5.65
C PRO A 54 -15.32 -7.78 6.38
N SER A 55 -16.13 -8.81 6.20
CA SER A 55 -15.94 -10.10 6.88
C SER A 55 -14.98 -11.04 6.14
N LYS A 56 -15.05 -11.11 4.80
CA LYS A 56 -14.18 -11.93 3.94
C LYS A 56 -14.27 -11.52 2.46
N GLY A 57 -13.39 -12.10 1.65
CA GLY A 57 -13.48 -12.12 0.20
C GLY A 57 -12.87 -10.91 -0.51
N ARG A 58 -13.31 -10.67 -1.75
CA ARG A 58 -12.73 -9.67 -2.68
C ARG A 58 -12.75 -8.25 -2.12
N ARG A 59 -13.76 -7.88 -1.32
CA ARG A 59 -13.84 -6.56 -0.68
C ARG A 59 -12.75 -6.35 0.35
N LEU A 60 -12.45 -7.36 1.17
CA LEU A 60 -11.35 -7.30 2.14
C LEU A 60 -10.01 -7.20 1.42
N LYS A 61 -9.75 -8.05 0.41
CA LYS A 61 -8.54 -7.98 -0.42
C LYS A 61 -8.29 -6.56 -0.95
N LYS A 62 -9.31 -5.94 -1.56
CA LYS A 62 -9.23 -4.56 -2.09
C LYS A 62 -8.90 -3.51 -1.05
N LEU A 63 -9.48 -3.60 0.14
CA LEU A 63 -9.24 -2.64 1.23
C LEU A 63 -7.85 -2.83 1.83
N VAL A 64 -7.42 -4.07 2.03
CA VAL A 64 -6.08 -4.41 2.52
C VAL A 64 -5.02 -3.91 1.55
N CYS A 65 -5.16 -4.18 0.25
CA CYS A 65 -4.28 -3.66 -0.80
C CYS A 65 -4.17 -2.14 -0.76
N ALA A 66 -5.33 -1.46 -0.66
CA ALA A 66 -5.37 -0.01 -0.64
C ALA A 66 -4.68 0.58 0.60
N CYS A 67 -4.88 -0.01 1.78
CA CYS A 67 -4.29 0.48 3.03
C CYS A 67 -2.79 0.21 3.07
N VAL A 68 -2.35 -0.99 2.67
CA VAL A 68 -0.92 -1.34 2.58
C VAL A 68 -0.21 -0.41 1.60
N LEU A 69 -0.73 -0.26 0.38
CA LEU A 69 -0.14 0.64 -0.62
C LEU A 69 -0.07 2.09 -0.11
N ALA A 70 -1.17 2.61 0.45
CA ALA A 70 -1.20 3.99 0.94
C ALA A 70 -0.19 4.25 2.07
N VAL A 71 -0.01 3.29 2.98
CA VAL A 71 0.97 3.39 4.06
C VAL A 71 2.40 3.24 3.52
N SER A 72 2.64 2.26 2.65
CA SER A 72 3.97 2.06 2.04
C SER A 72 4.41 3.29 1.24
N CYS A 73 3.52 3.93 0.49
CA CYS A 73 3.83 5.18 -0.19
C CYS A 73 4.14 6.32 0.79
N ARG A 74 3.46 6.39 1.94
CA ARG A 74 3.75 7.42 2.96
C ARG A 74 5.08 7.18 3.70
N GLN A 75 5.53 5.94 3.76
CA GLN A 75 6.78 5.55 4.40
C GLN A 75 7.95 5.47 3.41
N GLY A 76 7.75 5.84 2.14
CA GLY A 76 8.84 5.86 1.15
C GLY A 76 9.32 4.48 0.74
N LEU A 77 8.48 3.43 0.79
CA LEU A 77 8.94 2.04 0.61
C LEU A 77 8.98 1.56 -0.85
N GLY A 78 8.62 2.42 -1.81
CA GLY A 78 8.73 2.10 -3.24
C GLY A 78 7.81 0.97 -3.70
N LEU A 79 6.73 0.69 -2.97
CA LEU A 79 5.75 -0.34 -3.34
C LEU A 79 4.83 0.17 -4.46
N THR A 80 4.71 -0.58 -5.55
CA THR A 80 3.88 -0.21 -6.69
C THR A 80 2.47 -0.80 -6.62
N ILE A 81 1.52 -0.15 -7.31
CA ILE A 81 0.15 -0.68 -7.43
C ILE A 81 0.11 -2.02 -8.18
N HIS A 82 1.02 -2.24 -9.13
CA HIS A 82 1.09 -3.46 -9.92
C HIS A 82 1.52 -4.65 -9.05
N GLU A 83 2.55 -4.48 -8.21
CA GLU A 83 2.98 -5.52 -7.27
C GLU A 83 1.84 -5.93 -6.34
N VAL A 84 1.17 -4.95 -5.73
CA VAL A 84 0.08 -5.23 -4.78
C VAL A 84 -1.12 -5.88 -5.47
N ALA A 85 -1.48 -5.41 -6.68
CA ALA A 85 -2.58 -5.97 -7.45
C ALA A 85 -2.28 -7.42 -7.88
N ALA A 86 -1.07 -7.69 -8.36
CA ALA A 86 -0.62 -9.01 -8.76
C ALA A 86 -0.67 -9.99 -7.58
N GLN A 87 -0.10 -9.62 -6.42
CA GLN A 87 -0.09 -10.50 -5.24
C GLN A 87 -1.49 -10.77 -4.67
N ALA A 88 -2.44 -9.87 -4.88
CA ALA A 88 -3.81 -10.06 -4.43
C ALA A 88 -4.74 -10.73 -5.46
N GLU A 89 -4.23 -10.98 -6.68
CA GLU A 89 -5.00 -11.45 -7.84
C GLU A 89 -6.17 -10.50 -8.17
N LEU A 90 -5.88 -9.20 -8.20
CA LEU A 90 -6.85 -8.15 -8.48
C LEU A 90 -6.45 -7.37 -9.73
N MET A 91 -7.43 -6.77 -10.39
CA MET A 91 -7.12 -5.80 -11.45
C MET A 91 -6.57 -4.52 -10.82
N VAL A 92 -5.57 -3.91 -11.47
CA VAL A 92 -4.98 -2.62 -11.04
C VAL A 92 -6.08 -1.55 -10.86
N SER A 93 -7.06 -1.49 -11.77
CA SER A 93 -8.17 -0.54 -11.72
C SER A 93 -9.09 -0.73 -10.50
N GLU A 94 -9.16 -1.93 -9.93
CA GLU A 94 -9.88 -2.18 -8.69
C GLU A 94 -9.13 -1.67 -7.47
N VAL A 95 -7.81 -1.92 -7.42
CA VAL A 95 -6.94 -1.43 -6.35
C VAL A 95 -6.91 0.10 -6.39
N GLN A 96 -6.76 0.70 -7.56
CA GLN A 96 -6.71 2.15 -7.75
C GLN A 96 -7.98 2.84 -7.23
N ARG A 97 -9.17 2.32 -7.58
CA ARG A 97 -10.45 2.84 -7.07
C ARG A 97 -10.56 2.70 -5.55
N SER A 98 -10.06 1.59 -4.99
CA SER A 98 -10.04 1.35 -3.54
C SER A 98 -9.11 2.33 -2.83
N VAL A 99 -7.89 2.53 -3.36
CA VAL A 99 -6.89 3.48 -2.85
C VAL A 99 -7.46 4.90 -2.84
N TRP A 100 -8.03 5.34 -3.96
CA TRP A 100 -8.65 6.66 -4.05
C TRP A 100 -9.75 6.85 -3.00
N ARG A 101 -10.62 5.85 -2.82
CA ARG A 101 -11.70 5.90 -1.83
C ARG A 101 -11.15 5.94 -0.40
N VAL A 102 -10.19 5.08 -0.06
CA VAL A 102 -9.54 5.06 1.27
C VAL A 102 -8.87 6.40 1.55
N CYS A 103 -8.14 6.95 0.58
CA CYS A 103 -7.44 8.22 0.71
C CYS A 103 -8.42 9.38 0.89
N LYS A 104 -9.44 9.48 0.04
CA LYS A 104 -10.50 10.51 0.12
C LYS A 104 -11.22 10.46 1.47
N VAL A 105 -11.69 9.28 1.87
CA VAL A 105 -12.44 9.11 3.13
C VAL A 105 -11.57 9.43 4.34
N ASN A 106 -10.28 9.10 4.33
CA ASN A 106 -9.39 9.30 5.47
C ASN A 106 -8.62 10.62 5.48
N GLY A 107 -8.70 11.42 4.42
CA GLY A 107 -7.90 12.63 4.26
C GLY A 107 -6.41 12.34 4.04
N VAL A 108 -6.08 11.16 3.48
CA VAL A 108 -4.70 10.78 3.20
C VAL A 108 -4.30 11.30 1.83
N ARG A 109 -3.15 11.98 1.74
CA ARG A 109 -2.53 12.38 0.47
C ARG A 109 -1.36 11.44 0.18
N LEU A 110 -1.32 10.90 -1.04
CA LEU A 110 -0.17 10.15 -1.54
C LEU A 110 0.72 11.13 -2.29
N VAL A 111 1.98 11.21 -1.87
CA VAL A 111 2.97 12.11 -2.47
C VAL A 111 3.98 11.25 -3.23
N ARG A 112 4.32 11.67 -4.45
CA ARG A 112 5.48 11.13 -5.17
C ARG A 112 6.72 11.74 -4.53
N SER A 113 7.34 11.03 -3.60
CA SER A 113 8.58 11.48 -2.95
C SER A 113 9.80 10.86 -3.62
N GLN A 114 10.95 11.54 -3.51
CA GLN A 114 12.24 11.01 -3.95
C GLN A 114 12.56 9.69 -3.25
N GLU A 115 12.25 9.58 -1.95
CA GLU A 115 12.42 8.35 -1.18
C GLU A 115 11.68 7.15 -1.79
N ASN A 116 10.43 7.35 -2.26
CA ASN A 116 9.69 6.28 -2.93
C ASN A 116 10.36 5.87 -4.25
N LEU A 117 10.90 6.83 -5.00
CA LEU A 117 11.59 6.55 -6.26
C LEU A 117 12.87 5.77 -6.00
N ASP A 118 13.69 6.21 -5.04
CA ASP A 118 14.93 5.54 -4.69
C ASP A 118 14.65 4.12 -4.17
N ALA A 119 13.68 3.96 -3.28
CA ALA A 119 13.28 2.64 -2.80
C ALA A 119 12.77 1.73 -3.92
N LEU A 120 12.02 2.28 -4.90
CA LEU A 120 11.59 1.53 -6.08
C LEU A 120 12.79 1.06 -6.91
N LEU A 121 13.77 1.93 -7.17
CA LEU A 121 14.99 1.59 -7.90
C LEU A 121 15.80 0.50 -7.18
N HIS A 122 15.90 0.57 -5.86
CA HIS A 122 16.50 -0.48 -5.03
C HIS A 122 15.79 -1.82 -5.22
N ARG A 123 14.44 -1.84 -5.17
CA ARG A 123 13.64 -3.04 -5.39
C ARG A 123 13.81 -3.62 -6.80
N VAL A 124 13.88 -2.76 -7.82
CA VAL A 124 14.13 -3.19 -9.21
C VAL A 124 15.52 -3.81 -9.34
N CYS A 125 16.55 -3.18 -8.76
CA CYS A 125 17.91 -3.75 -8.72
C CYS A 125 17.93 -5.11 -8.02
N ASP A 126 17.18 -5.27 -6.92
CA ASP A 126 17.08 -6.54 -6.19
C ASP A 126 16.39 -7.63 -7.01
N PHE A 127 15.33 -7.28 -7.71
CA PHE A 127 14.62 -8.18 -8.62
C PHE A 127 15.51 -8.64 -9.78
N LEU A 128 16.29 -7.72 -10.35
CA LEU A 128 17.24 -7.99 -11.44
C LEU A 128 18.58 -8.56 -10.96
N GLN A 129 18.77 -8.75 -9.65
CA GLN A 129 20.00 -9.25 -9.03
C GLN A 129 21.26 -8.42 -9.31
N LEU A 130 21.10 -7.11 -9.54
CA LEU A 130 22.19 -6.15 -9.80
C LEU A 130 22.87 -5.70 -8.50
N ARG A 131 23.39 -6.64 -7.71
CA ARG A 131 23.93 -6.35 -6.36
C ARG A 131 25.16 -5.44 -6.41
N ASP A 132 26.10 -5.73 -7.30
CA ASP A 132 27.39 -5.03 -7.35
C ASP A 132 27.29 -3.67 -8.05
N GLN A 133 26.39 -3.55 -9.05
CA GLN A 133 26.19 -2.31 -9.80
C GLN A 133 25.11 -1.41 -9.19
N ARG A 134 24.44 -1.83 -8.11
CA ARG A 134 23.27 -1.16 -7.53
C ARG A 134 23.50 0.34 -7.34
N GLY A 135 24.62 0.72 -6.74
CA GLY A 135 24.92 2.14 -6.47
C GLY A 135 25.02 2.97 -7.74
N ALA A 136 25.75 2.48 -8.74
CA ALA A 136 25.92 3.15 -10.02
C ALA A 136 24.59 3.24 -10.79
N VAL A 137 23.83 2.14 -10.85
CA VAL A 137 22.54 2.07 -11.54
C VAL A 137 21.51 3.00 -10.89
N CYS A 138 21.37 2.97 -9.56
CA CYS A 138 20.42 3.83 -8.86
C CYS A 138 20.80 5.31 -9.03
N THR A 139 22.09 5.66 -8.90
CA THR A 139 22.55 7.04 -9.09
C THR A 139 22.27 7.56 -10.49
N ALA A 140 22.57 6.76 -11.52
CA ALA A 140 22.29 7.12 -12.91
C ALA A 140 20.78 7.24 -13.17
N ALA A 141 19.99 6.28 -12.70
CA ALA A 141 18.54 6.28 -12.86
C ALA A 141 17.87 7.46 -12.14
N SER A 142 18.24 7.78 -10.90
CA SER A 142 17.72 8.94 -10.18
C SER A 142 18.05 10.25 -10.89
N ARG A 143 19.25 10.39 -11.47
CA ARG A 143 19.61 11.56 -12.30
C ARG A 143 18.78 11.67 -13.57
N ILE A 144 18.58 10.57 -14.30
CA ILE A 144 17.74 10.53 -15.50
C ILE A 144 16.29 10.90 -15.15
N MET A 145 15.78 10.39 -14.03
CA MET A 145 14.43 10.69 -13.55
C MET A 145 14.27 12.16 -13.13
N ALA A 146 15.30 12.77 -12.54
CA ALA A 146 15.29 14.19 -12.23
C ALA A 146 15.19 15.04 -13.51
N ILE A 147 16.04 14.77 -14.49
CA ILE A 147 16.01 15.44 -15.81
C ILE A 147 14.64 15.26 -16.48
N ALA A 148 14.10 14.04 -16.47
CA ALA A 148 12.79 13.75 -17.06
C ALA A 148 11.64 14.46 -16.33
N THR A 149 11.77 14.67 -15.03
CA THR A 149 10.77 15.39 -14.22
C THR A 149 10.82 16.89 -14.48
N GLU A 150 12.02 17.47 -14.53
CA GLU A 150 12.24 18.87 -14.92
C GLU A 150 11.75 19.15 -16.35
N GLY A 151 11.96 18.19 -17.25
CA GLY A 151 11.46 18.24 -18.63
C GLY A 151 9.97 17.92 -18.79
N TRP A 152 9.20 17.77 -17.71
CA TRP A 152 7.77 17.44 -17.72
C TRP A 152 7.39 16.13 -18.42
N ILE A 153 8.34 15.23 -18.63
CA ILE A 153 8.13 13.95 -19.33
C ILE A 153 7.34 12.97 -18.45
N THR A 154 7.57 13.00 -17.13
CA THR A 154 7.03 12.02 -16.17
C THR A 154 5.60 12.31 -15.70
N THR A 155 5.08 13.50 -15.97
CA THR A 155 3.75 13.91 -15.48
C THR A 155 2.65 13.14 -16.22
N GLY A 156 1.80 12.43 -15.47
CA GLY A 156 0.68 11.66 -16.03
C GLY A 156 1.07 10.37 -16.77
N ARG A 157 2.36 10.04 -16.87
CA ARG A 157 2.85 8.82 -17.52
C ARG A 157 3.14 7.71 -16.51
N GLN A 158 3.05 6.47 -17.00
CA GLN A 158 3.50 5.26 -16.32
C GLN A 158 4.96 4.99 -16.68
#